data_AF-A0A3D1E0E8-F1
#
_entry.id   AF-A0A3D1E0E8-F1
#
_cell.length_a   1.000
_cell.length_b   1.000
_cell.length_c   1.000
_cell.angle_alpha   90.00
_cell.angle_beta   90.00
_cell.angle_gamma   90.00
#
_symmetry.space_group_name_H-M   'P 1'
#
loop_
_entity.id
_entity.type
_entity.pdbx_description
1 polymer ?
#
loop_
_entity_poly.entity_id
_entity_poly.type
_entity_poly.pdbx_seq_one_letter_code
_entity_poly.pdbx_strand_id
1 'polypeptide(L)'
;VPVISLGESSMLFACQYGQKVGIITINPRFIPGHEHQVRKYGLQDRVTGIHALEFEPGQILAAFDNPDRLQQVADEFTRQAEPLVAAGVDVLIPAGGIPMLLFSQIQGFRVAGAPVLNGLPVALRMTELAIEMRQAFGLEVSRTTDFIQPPDDILDEFLTHPKL
;
A
#
# COMPACT_ATOMS: atom_id res chain seq x y z
N VAL A 1 -6.14 -17.97 9.31
CA VAL A 1 -4.85 -17.78 8.60
C VAL A 1 -4.41 -16.35 8.76
N PRO A 2 -3.10 -16.04 8.72
CA PRO A 2 -2.61 -14.66 8.64
C PRO A 2 -3.25 -13.92 7.46
N VAL A 3 -3.55 -12.65 7.65
CA VAL A 3 -4.07 -11.75 6.60
C VAL A 3 -3.07 -10.62 6.43
N ILE A 4 -2.52 -10.48 5.23
CA ILE A 4 -1.50 -9.46 4.93
C ILE A 4 -2.17 -8.37 4.09
N SER A 5 -2.22 -7.16 4.64
CA SER A 5 -2.71 -5.98 3.94
C SER A 5 -1.62 -5.41 3.03
N LEU A 6 -1.96 -5.12 1.77
CA LEU A 6 -1.05 -4.48 0.82
C LEU A 6 -0.50 -3.15 1.36
N GLY A 7 -1.36 -2.31 1.93
CA GLY A 7 -0.96 -0.99 2.42
C GLY A 7 -0.03 -1.10 3.64
N GLU A 8 -0.44 -1.87 4.64
CA GLU A 8 0.32 -2.07 5.88
C GLU A 8 1.69 -2.70 5.61
N SER A 9 1.72 -3.79 4.84
CA SER A 9 2.97 -4.48 4.49
C SER A 9 3.94 -3.55 3.76
N SER A 10 3.43 -2.73 2.84
CA SER A 10 4.25 -1.77 2.09
C SER A 10 4.86 -0.71 3.00
N MET A 11 4.07 -0.13 3.91
CA MET A 11 4.57 0.92 4.82
C MET A 11 5.58 0.36 5.84
N LEU A 12 5.30 -0.81 6.41
CA LEU A 12 6.22 -1.47 7.35
C LEU A 12 7.53 -1.87 6.66
N PHE A 13 7.46 -2.41 5.44
CA PHE A 13 8.65 -2.79 4.69
C PHE A 13 9.46 -1.58 4.22
N ALA A 14 8.79 -0.49 3.82
CA ALA A 14 9.47 0.77 3.44
C ALA A 14 10.32 1.35 4.58
N CYS A 15 9.96 1.10 5.84
CA CYS A 15 10.73 1.53 7.00
C CYS A 15 12.13 0.90 7.09
N GLN A 16 12.41 -0.17 6.33
CA GLN A 16 13.74 -0.80 6.22
C GLN A 16 14.64 -0.10 5.20
N TYR A 17 14.07 0.72 4.31
CA TYR A 17 14.78 1.41 3.22
C TYR A 17 14.89 2.92 3.44
N GLY A 18 14.23 3.45 4.47
CA GLY A 18 14.28 4.88 4.82
C GLY A 18 13.61 5.19 6.14
N GLN A 19 13.89 6.38 6.68
CA GLN A 19 13.28 6.84 7.92
C GLN A 19 11.92 7.48 7.66
N LYS A 20 11.80 8.25 6.57
CA LYS A 20 10.57 8.93 6.16
C LYS A 20 10.01 8.38 4.86
N VAL A 21 8.72 8.12 4.86
CA VAL A 21 7.96 7.54 3.76
C VAL A 21 6.95 8.56 3.23
N GLY A 22 6.89 8.69 1.91
CA GLY A 22 5.88 9.46 1.20
C GLY A 22 4.92 8.54 0.47
N ILE A 23 3.63 8.87 0.48
CA ILE A 23 2.60 8.12 -0.24
C ILE A 23 2.05 9.00 -1.36
N ILE A 24 1.94 8.46 -2.57
CA ILE A 24 1.28 9.13 -3.69
C ILE A 24 0.06 8.30 -4.10
N THR A 25 -1.14 8.83 -3.91
CA THR A 25 -2.39 8.16 -4.30
C THR A 25 -2.94 8.65 -5.64
N ILE A 26 -3.91 7.97 -6.22
CA ILE A 26 -4.45 8.27 -7.56
C ILE A 26 -5.45 9.40 -7.61
N ASN A 27 -6.00 9.78 -6.46
CA ASN A 27 -7.02 10.81 -6.37
C ASN A 27 -7.00 11.44 -4.97
N PRO A 28 -7.11 12.78 -4.85
CA PRO A 28 -7.12 13.48 -3.57
C PRO A 28 -8.17 12.95 -2.58
N ARG A 29 -9.30 12.40 -3.06
CA ARG A 29 -10.35 11.82 -2.21
C ARG A 29 -9.87 10.64 -1.36
N PHE A 30 -8.79 9.97 -1.74
CA PHE A 30 -8.25 8.85 -0.99
C PHE A 30 -7.27 9.28 0.12
N ILE A 31 -6.80 10.54 0.13
CA ILE A 31 -5.86 11.03 1.13
C ILE A 31 -6.36 10.80 2.56
N PRO A 32 -7.61 11.18 2.94
CA PRO A 32 -8.09 10.96 4.31
C PRO A 32 -8.13 9.48 4.70
N GLY A 33 -8.40 8.59 3.73
CA GLY A 33 -8.41 7.15 3.95
C GLY A 33 -7.02 6.59 4.21
N HIS A 34 -5.99 7.09 3.52
CA HIS A 34 -4.60 6.73 3.79
C HIS A 34 -4.13 7.28 5.13
N GLU A 35 -4.47 8.52 5.46
CA GLU A 35 -4.15 9.09 6.78
C GLU A 35 -4.77 8.29 7.93
N HIS A 36 -6.01 7.83 7.77
CA HIS A 36 -6.66 6.97 8.77
C HIS A 36 -5.92 5.62 8.91
N GLN A 37 -5.50 5.01 7.80
CA GLN A 37 -4.71 3.78 7.82
C GLN A 37 -3.35 4.00 8.50
N VAL A 38 -2.62 5.07 8.16
CA VAL A 38 -1.34 5.42 8.79
C VAL A 38 -1.50 5.54 10.32
N ARG A 39 -2.55 6.24 10.78
CA ARG A 39 -2.86 6.36 12.20
C ARG A 39 -3.19 5.02 12.84
N LYS A 40 -4.02 4.20 12.17
CA LYS A 40 -4.42 2.87 12.66
C LYS A 40 -3.20 1.97 12.88
N TYR A 41 -2.19 2.05 12.02
CA TYR A 41 -0.97 1.24 12.12
C TYR A 41 0.14 1.88 12.97
N GLY A 42 -0.07 3.07 13.56
CA GLY A 42 0.94 3.73 14.39
C GLY A 42 2.15 4.25 13.60
N LEU A 43 1.99 4.58 12.32
CA LEU A 43 3.09 4.96 11.41
C LEU A 43 3.17 6.47 11.13
N GLN A 44 2.51 7.31 11.93
CA GLN A 44 2.46 8.77 11.73
C GLN A 44 3.85 9.42 11.68
N ASP A 45 4.79 8.96 12.51
CA ASP A 45 6.16 9.49 12.54
C ASP A 45 7.02 8.98 11.36
N ARG A 46 6.56 7.93 10.67
CA ARG A 46 7.25 7.32 9.53
C ARG A 46 6.68 7.79 8.20
N VAL A 47 5.37 7.99 8.09
CA VAL A 47 4.73 8.50 6.87
C VAL A 47 4.52 10.01 7.00
N THR A 48 5.40 10.79 6.40
CA THR A 48 5.48 12.25 6.63
C THR A 48 4.78 13.08 5.57
N GLY A 49 4.23 12.47 4.53
CA GLY A 49 3.47 13.18 3.51
C GLY A 49 2.66 12.24 2.61
N ILE A 50 1.46 12.69 2.26
CA ILE A 50 0.56 11.98 1.34
C ILE A 50 0.11 12.98 0.28
N HIS A 51 0.56 12.81 -0.95
CA HIS A 51 0.09 13.57 -2.10
C HIS A 51 -0.79 12.71 -3.00
N ALA A 52 -1.40 13.32 -4.00
CA ALA A 52 -2.21 12.62 -4.97
C ALA A 52 -1.87 13.07 -6.39
N LEU A 53 -1.98 12.15 -7.32
CA LEU A 53 -2.00 12.42 -8.75
C LEU A 53 -3.29 13.18 -9.10
N GLU A 54 -3.20 14.05 -10.09
CA GLU A 54 -4.35 14.76 -10.66
C GLU A 54 -4.85 14.01 -11.91
N PHE A 55 -5.66 12.96 -11.73
CA PHE A 55 -6.19 12.15 -12.83
C PHE A 55 -7.71 11.94 -12.77
N GLU A 56 -8.29 11.78 -13.97
CA GLU A 56 -9.62 11.19 -14.13
C GLU A 56 -9.55 9.65 -14.03
N PRO A 57 -10.55 8.97 -13.42
CA PRO A 57 -10.49 7.54 -13.09
C PRO A 57 -10.13 6.57 -14.23
N GLY A 58 -10.33 6.95 -15.50
CA GLY A 58 -10.03 6.11 -16.67
C GLY A 58 -8.59 6.22 -17.20
N GLN A 59 -7.83 7.24 -16.82
CA GLN A 59 -6.52 7.51 -17.45
C GLN A 59 -5.44 6.50 -17.06
N ILE A 60 -5.47 5.98 -15.83
CA ILE A 60 -4.50 4.99 -15.34
C ILE A 60 -4.66 3.65 -16.07
N LEU A 61 -5.89 3.20 -16.28
CA LEU A 61 -6.15 1.95 -17.01
C LEU A 61 -5.69 2.06 -18.46
N ALA A 62 -5.92 3.21 -19.07
CA ALA A 62 -5.54 3.49 -20.46
C ALA A 62 -4.01 3.60 -20.67
N ALA A 63 -3.22 3.66 -19.58
CA ALA A 63 -1.76 3.72 -19.61
C ALA A 63 -1.09 2.33 -19.61
N PHE A 64 -1.83 1.26 -19.27
CA PHE A 64 -1.24 -0.09 -19.25
C PHE A 64 -0.72 -0.54 -20.61
N ASP A 65 -1.46 -0.23 -21.67
CA ASP A 65 -1.16 -0.67 -23.04
C ASP A 65 -0.56 0.47 -23.90
N ASN A 66 -0.12 1.57 -23.28
CA ASN A 66 0.38 2.73 -24.00
C ASN A 66 1.62 3.32 -23.31
N PRO A 67 2.83 3.12 -23.88
CA PRO A 67 4.08 3.61 -23.32
C PRO A 67 4.13 5.13 -23.10
N ASP A 68 3.56 5.92 -24.02
CA ASP A 68 3.55 7.38 -23.90
C ASP A 68 2.68 7.83 -22.71
N ARG A 69 1.55 7.16 -22.49
CA ARG A 69 0.68 7.42 -21.33
C ARG A 69 1.32 6.94 -20.02
N LEU A 70 2.04 5.81 -20.04
CA LEU A 70 2.82 5.37 -18.88
C LEU A 70 3.84 6.45 -18.49
N GLN A 71 4.56 7.00 -19.47
CA GLN A 71 5.51 8.08 -19.23
C GLN A 71 4.84 9.33 -18.65
N GLN A 72 3.68 9.74 -19.20
CA GLN A 72 2.91 10.87 -18.64
C GLN A 72 2.49 10.63 -17.19
N VAL A 73 2.08 9.41 -16.85
CA VAL A 73 1.73 9.05 -15.46
C VAL A 73 2.96 9.06 -14.55
N ALA A 74 4.12 8.63 -15.05
CA ALA A 74 5.38 8.67 -14.31
C ALA A 74 5.89 10.11 -14.09
N ASP A 75 5.73 10.98 -15.08
CA ASP A 75 6.10 12.39 -14.98
C ASP A 75 5.21 13.11 -13.95
N GLU A 76 3.90 12.84 -13.97
CA GLU A 76 2.97 13.38 -12.98
C GLU A 76 3.27 12.85 -11.57
N PHE A 77 3.57 11.56 -11.43
CA PHE A 77 4.01 10.98 -10.16
C PHE A 77 5.27 11.67 -9.65
N THR A 78 6.24 11.91 -10.54
CA THR A 78 7.49 12.61 -10.21
C THR A 78 7.19 14.01 -9.71
N ARG A 79 6.35 14.78 -10.42
CA ARG A 79 5.93 16.13 -10.01
C ARG A 79 5.31 16.17 -8.62
N GLN A 80 4.45 15.21 -8.29
CA GLN A 80 3.81 15.13 -6.97
C GLN A 80 4.78 14.66 -5.88
N ALA A 81 5.75 13.81 -6.22
CA ALA A 81 6.69 13.24 -5.26
C ALA A 81 7.89 14.14 -4.95
N GLU A 82 8.35 14.97 -5.89
CA GLU A 82 9.50 15.86 -5.70
C GLU A 82 9.41 16.75 -4.44
N PRO A 83 8.27 17.44 -4.16
CA PRO A 83 8.15 18.23 -2.94
C PRO A 83 8.25 17.40 -1.66
N LEU A 84 7.80 16.14 -1.68
CA LEU A 84 7.93 15.23 -0.54
C LEU A 84 9.39 14.84 -0.31
N VAL A 85 10.12 14.52 -1.37
CA VAL A 85 11.55 14.19 -1.28
C VAL A 85 12.34 15.41 -0.82
N ALA A 86 12.03 16.60 -1.32
CA ALA A 86 12.63 17.85 -0.85
C ALA A 86 12.36 18.14 0.64
N ALA A 87 11.21 17.69 1.17
CA ALA A 87 10.88 17.73 2.59
C ALA A 87 11.52 16.61 3.43
N GLY A 88 12.35 15.76 2.81
CA GLY A 88 13.14 14.72 3.45
C GLY A 88 12.52 13.32 3.43
N VAL A 89 11.56 13.05 2.53
CA VAL A 89 11.11 11.67 2.29
C VAL A 89 12.25 10.84 1.66
N ASP A 90 12.52 9.68 2.24
CA ASP A 90 13.55 8.74 1.80
C ASP A 90 13.00 7.68 0.83
N VAL A 91 11.73 7.29 0.98
CA VAL A 91 11.08 6.20 0.20
C VAL A 91 9.66 6.61 -0.21
N LEU A 92 9.28 6.34 -1.45
CA LEU A 92 7.96 6.65 -1.99
C LEU A 92 7.14 5.39 -2.21
N ILE A 93 5.82 5.45 -1.98
CA ILE A 93 4.88 4.35 -2.23
C ILE A 93 3.75 4.85 -3.15
N PRO A 94 3.54 4.25 -4.34
CA PRO A 94 2.34 4.45 -5.13
C PRO A 94 1.18 3.72 -4.45
N ALA A 95 0.16 4.44 -4.00
CA ALA A 95 -0.91 3.87 -3.19
C ALA A 95 -1.93 3.09 -4.03
N GLY A 96 -2.07 1.80 -3.73
CA GLY A 96 -3.09 0.92 -4.33
C GLY A 96 -2.51 -0.06 -5.36
N GLY A 97 -3.19 -1.19 -5.53
CA GLY A 97 -2.72 -2.28 -6.40
C GLY A 97 -2.60 -1.90 -7.87
N ILE A 98 -3.57 -1.15 -8.42
CA ILE A 98 -3.55 -0.74 -9.83
C ILE A 98 -2.35 0.19 -10.14
N PRO A 99 -2.08 1.26 -9.36
CA PRO A 99 -0.87 2.07 -9.53
C PRO A 99 0.40 1.26 -9.38
N MET A 100 0.49 0.41 -8.35
CA MET A 100 1.66 -0.44 -8.14
C MET A 100 1.92 -1.36 -9.34
N LEU A 101 0.87 -1.90 -9.95
CA LEU A 101 1.00 -2.74 -11.15
C LEU A 101 1.39 -1.91 -12.38
N LEU A 102 0.87 -0.69 -12.54
CA LEU A 102 1.29 0.20 -13.62
C LEU A 102 2.78 0.54 -13.51
N PHE A 103 3.23 0.95 -12.31
CA PHE A 103 4.63 1.29 -12.06
C PHE A 103 5.57 0.09 -12.05
N SER A 104 5.07 -1.16 -11.95
CA SER A 104 5.95 -2.35 -12.09
C SER A 104 6.55 -2.49 -13.48
N GLN A 105 6.02 -1.77 -14.48
CA GLN A 105 6.58 -1.71 -15.82
C GLN A 105 7.85 -0.86 -15.90
N ILE A 106 8.14 -0.04 -14.88
CA ILE A 106 9.31 0.84 -14.83
C ILE A 106 10.34 0.25 -13.86
N GLN A 107 11.41 -0.34 -14.40
CA GLN A 107 12.44 -0.96 -13.59
C GLN A 107 13.27 0.10 -12.85
N GLY A 108 13.37 -0.03 -11.53
CA GLY A 108 14.22 0.82 -10.71
C GLY A 108 13.77 2.29 -10.68
N PHE A 109 12.46 2.54 -10.73
CA PHE A 109 11.91 3.89 -10.71
C PHE A 109 12.31 4.66 -9.44
N ARG A 110 12.77 5.90 -9.61
CA ARG A 110 13.21 6.80 -8.54
C ARG A 110 12.76 8.22 -8.83
N VAL A 111 12.50 9.00 -7.79
CA VAL A 111 12.22 10.43 -7.88
C VAL A 111 13.25 11.16 -7.01
N ALA A 112 14.01 12.07 -7.61
CA ALA A 112 15.07 12.84 -6.92
C ALA A 112 15.99 11.97 -6.03
N GLY A 113 16.28 10.74 -6.47
CA GLY A 113 17.11 9.78 -5.74
C GLY A 113 16.35 8.86 -4.77
N ALA A 114 15.11 9.16 -4.37
CA ALA A 114 14.30 8.29 -3.53
C ALA A 114 13.73 7.11 -4.33
N PRO A 115 13.86 5.84 -3.89
CA PRO A 115 13.24 4.70 -4.54
C PRO A 115 11.72 4.73 -4.43
N VAL A 116 11.04 4.31 -5.51
CA VAL A 116 9.60 4.05 -5.52
C VAL A 116 9.37 2.57 -5.23
N LEU A 117 8.87 2.27 -4.03
CA LEU A 117 8.65 0.91 -3.53
C LEU A 117 7.33 0.35 -4.06
N ASN A 118 7.41 -0.79 -4.73
CA ASN A 118 6.23 -1.55 -5.16
C ASN A 118 5.80 -2.53 -4.08
N GLY A 119 4.60 -2.34 -3.54
CA GLY A 119 4.04 -3.15 -2.46
C GLY A 119 3.55 -4.53 -2.85
N LEU A 120 3.23 -4.77 -4.13
CA LEU A 120 2.67 -6.05 -4.60
C LEU A 120 3.60 -7.24 -4.32
N PRO A 121 4.89 -7.23 -4.76
CA PRO A 121 5.80 -8.32 -4.44
C PRO A 121 6.07 -8.41 -2.94
N VAL A 122 6.07 -7.29 -2.21
CA VAL A 122 6.27 -7.27 -0.76
C VAL A 122 5.14 -8.02 -0.05
N ALA A 123 3.88 -7.71 -0.36
CA ALA A 123 2.73 -8.37 0.23
C ALA A 123 2.72 -9.88 -0.06
N LEU A 124 3.09 -10.27 -1.28
CA LEU A 124 3.23 -11.68 -1.65
C LEU A 124 4.31 -12.37 -0.81
N ARG A 125 5.52 -11.81 -0.74
CA ARG A 125 6.64 -12.40 0.04
C ARG A 125 6.34 -12.46 1.53
N MET A 126 5.68 -11.45 2.08
CA MET A 126 5.25 -11.46 3.48
C MET A 126 4.17 -12.52 3.74
N THR A 127 3.31 -12.80 2.75
CA THR A 127 2.33 -13.89 2.84
C THR A 127 2.99 -15.25 2.84
N GLU A 128 3.93 -15.49 1.91
CA GLU A 128 4.73 -16.73 1.86
C GLU A 128 5.45 -16.96 3.19
N LEU A 129 6.15 -15.94 3.69
CA LEU A 129 6.82 -15.98 4.98
C LEU A 129 5.85 -16.32 6.12
N ALA A 130 4.67 -15.71 6.16
CA ALA A 130 3.68 -15.99 7.20
C ALA A 130 3.17 -17.45 7.16
N ILE A 131 3.02 -18.03 5.97
CA ILE A 131 2.66 -19.44 5.80
C ILE A 131 3.79 -20.35 6.28
N GLU A 132 5.03 -20.05 5.91
CA GLU A 132 6.21 -20.79 6.37
C GLU A 132 6.33 -20.74 7.90
N MET A 133 6.15 -19.56 8.51
CA MET A 133 6.17 -19.42 9.97
C MET A 133 5.09 -20.25 10.66
N ARG A 134 3.90 -20.33 10.06
CA ARG A 134 2.83 -21.19 10.58
C ARG A 134 3.19 -22.67 10.47
N GLN A 135 3.70 -23.10 9.32
CA GLN A 135 3.98 -24.52 9.06
C GLN A 135 5.20 -25.03 9.82
N ALA A 136 6.28 -24.25 9.87
CA ALA A 136 7.54 -24.66 10.47
C ALA A 136 7.61 -24.37 11.98
N PHE A 137 6.95 -23.29 12.46
CA PHE A 137 7.08 -22.82 13.84
C PHE A 137 5.74 -22.74 14.59
N GLY A 138 4.62 -23.10 13.96
CA GLY A 138 3.30 -23.08 14.62
C GLY A 138 2.78 -21.67 14.93
N LEU A 139 3.32 -20.62 14.30
CA LEU A 139 2.89 -19.25 14.54
C LEU A 139 1.48 -19.03 13.96
N GLU A 140 0.51 -18.78 14.84
CA GLU A 140 -0.87 -18.48 14.46
C GLU A 140 -1.25 -17.02 14.74
N VAL A 141 -2.36 -16.58 14.12
CA VAL A 141 -2.94 -15.26 14.39
C VAL A 141 -3.46 -15.25 15.83
N SER A 142 -3.08 -14.22 16.60
CA SER A 142 -3.59 -14.05 17.96
C SER A 142 -5.12 -14.02 17.97
N ARG A 143 -5.74 -14.67 18.96
CA ARG A 143 -7.20 -14.68 19.18
C ARG A 143 -7.60 -14.11 20.54
N THR A 144 -6.70 -13.39 21.19
CA THR A 144 -6.88 -12.95 22.59
C THR A 144 -7.77 -11.72 22.74
N THR A 145 -7.64 -10.74 21.84
CA THR A 145 -8.33 -9.44 21.94
C THR A 145 -8.93 -9.02 20.60
N ASP A 146 -8.32 -8.07 19.89
CA ASP A 146 -8.86 -7.43 18.69
C ASP A 146 -9.12 -8.40 17.51
N PHE A 147 -8.56 -9.60 17.58
CA PHE A 147 -8.68 -10.65 16.57
C PHE A 147 -9.42 -11.89 17.07
N ILE A 148 -10.14 -11.80 18.20
CA ILE A 148 -11.01 -12.88 18.67
C ILE A 148 -11.98 -13.31 17.56
N GLN A 149 -12.25 -14.62 17.48
CA GLN A 149 -13.24 -15.10 16.53
C GLN A 149 -14.64 -14.74 17.03
N PRO A 150 -15.57 -14.35 16.14
CA PRO A 150 -16.97 -14.22 16.53
C PRO A 150 -17.49 -15.59 17.00
N PRO A 151 -18.42 -15.62 17.98
CA PRO A 151 -19.14 -16.84 18.33
C PRO A 151 -19.83 -17.49 17.12
N ASP A 152 -19.93 -18.81 17.12
CA ASP A 152 -20.46 -19.59 15.99
C ASP A 152 -21.91 -19.20 15.64
N ASP A 153 -22.75 -18.93 16.64
CA ASP A 153 -24.15 -18.52 16.45
C ASP A 153 -24.28 -17.16 15.74
N ILE A 154 -23.40 -16.21 16.07
CA ILE A 154 -23.34 -14.90 15.41
C ILE A 154 -22.85 -15.04 13.96
N LEU A 155 -21.86 -15.92 13.74
CA LEU A 155 -21.34 -16.19 12.41
C LEU A 155 -22.42 -16.84 11.52
N ASP A 156 -23.15 -17.81 12.06
CA ASP A 156 -24.25 -18.50 11.36
C ASP A 156 -25.40 -17.54 11.04
N GLU A 157 -25.78 -16.66 11.96
CA GLU A 157 -26.80 -15.62 11.70
C GLU A 157 -26.38 -14.72 10.53
N PHE A 158 -25.14 -14.21 10.55
CA PHE A 158 -24.62 -13.34 9.49
C PHE A 158 -24.61 -14.03 8.13
N LEU A 159 -24.21 -15.30 8.08
CA LEU A 159 -24.12 -16.07 6.83
C LEU A 159 -25.50 -16.47 6.28
N THR A 160 -26.49 -16.70 7.15
CA THR A 160 -27.84 -17.14 6.75
C THR A 160 -28.80 -15.99 6.47
N HIS A 161 -28.56 -14.81 7.04
CA HIS A 161 -29.43 -13.63 6.89
C HIS A 161 -28.65 -12.36 6.50
N PRO A 162 -27.86 -12.37 5.40
CA PRO A 162 -27.12 -11.18 5.00
C PRO A 162 -28.11 -10.06 4.62
N LYS A 163 -28.05 -8.94 5.35
CA LYS A 163 -28.70 -7.70 4.89
C LYS A 163 -27.86 -7.14 3.75
N LEU A 164 -28.40 -7.19 2.53
CA LEU A 164 -27.85 -6.53 1.34
C LEU A 164 -27.97 -5.00 1.46
#